data_AF-A0A2U9BNG4-F1
#
_entry.id   AF-A0A2U9BNG4-F1
#
_cell.length_a   1.000
_cell.length_b   1.000
_cell.length_c   1.000
_cell.angle_alpha   90.00
_cell.angle_beta   90.00
_cell.angle_gamma   90.00
#
_symmetry.space_group_name_H-M   'P 1'
#
loop_
_entity.id
_entity.type
_entity.pdbx_description
1 polymer ?
#
loop_
_entity_poly.entity_id
_entity_poly.type
_entity_poly.pdbx_seq_one_letter_code
_entity_poly.pdbx_strand_id
1 'polypeptide(L)'
;MMGSTPVARVLLKHGADPNVADGRTGSSPLHDAAREGFVDTARLLVEHLADPQARDNAKCRPVDLARDNGHDDVDCGPFFS
;
A
#
# COMPACT_ATOMS: atom_id res chain seq x y z
N MET A 1 9.96 -2.49 -12.43
CA MET A 1 10.02 -3.92 -12.05
C MET A 1 8.58 -4.38 -11.85
N MET A 2 8.16 -5.47 -12.48
CA MET A 2 6.75 -5.90 -12.48
C MET A 2 6.43 -6.46 -11.08
N GLY A 3 5.58 -5.79 -10.31
CA GLY A 3 5.14 -6.32 -9.01
C GLY A 3 4.53 -7.71 -9.18
N SER A 4 4.67 -8.57 -8.16
CA SER A 4 4.23 -9.98 -8.18
C SER A 4 2.70 -10.15 -8.14
N THR A 5 2.02 -9.55 -9.10
CA THR A 5 0.58 -9.62 -9.41
C THR A 5 0.00 -11.05 -9.36
N PRO A 6 0.64 -12.10 -9.93
CA PRO A 6 0.07 -13.44 -9.87
C PRO A 6 0.02 -14.01 -8.46
N VAL A 7 0.98 -13.70 -7.60
CA VAL A 7 1.01 -14.17 -6.20
C VAL A 7 -0.08 -13.47 -5.40
N ALA A 8 -0.19 -12.14 -5.50
CA ALA A 8 -1.24 -11.37 -4.84
C ALA A 8 -2.64 -11.87 -5.23
N ARG A 9 -2.87 -12.15 -6.52
CA ARG A 9 -4.13 -12.68 -7.03
C ARG A 9 -4.51 -14.03 -6.40
N VAL A 10 -3.54 -14.95 -6.28
CA VAL A 10 -3.79 -16.27 -5.67
C VAL A 10 -4.18 -16.11 -4.20
N LEU A 11 -3.46 -15.29 -3.45
CA LEU A 11 -3.74 -15.03 -2.04
C LEU A 11 -5.13 -14.44 -1.83
N LEU A 12 -5.50 -13.41 -2.60
CA LEU A 12 -6.82 -12.77 -2.52
C LEU A 12 -7.95 -13.74 -2.91
N LYS A 13 -7.73 -14.61 -3.90
CA LYS A 13 -8.70 -15.64 -4.30
C LYS A 13 -8.93 -16.70 -3.22
N HIS A 14 -7.95 -16.94 -2.36
CA HIS A 14 -8.07 -17.85 -1.22
C HIS A 14 -8.59 -17.18 0.06
N GLY A 15 -9.08 -15.95 -0.02
CA GLY A 15 -9.67 -15.24 1.11
C GLY A 15 -8.65 -14.52 1.99
N ALA A 16 -7.45 -14.23 1.47
CA ALA A 16 -6.55 -13.32 2.16
C ALA A 16 -7.19 -11.93 2.26
N ASP A 17 -7.12 -11.33 3.45
CA ASP A 17 -7.62 -9.98 3.67
C ASP A 17 -6.60 -8.95 3.13
N PRO A 18 -6.97 -8.11 2.14
CA PRO A 18 -6.08 -7.10 1.58
C PRO A 18 -5.80 -5.93 2.53
N ASN A 19 -6.53 -5.81 3.64
CA ASN A 19 -6.39 -4.71 4.60
C ASN A 19 -5.50 -5.05 5.79
N VAL A 20 -4.87 -6.23 5.79
CA VAL A 20 -3.96 -6.65 6.86
C VAL A 20 -2.81 -5.64 6.96
N ALA A 21 -2.76 -4.93 8.07
CA ALA A 21 -1.65 -4.05 8.39
C ALA A 21 -0.52 -4.84 9.07
N ASP A 22 0.72 -4.56 8.69
CA ASP A 22 1.90 -5.08 9.39
C ASP A 22 1.92 -4.55 10.83
N GLY A 23 2.14 -5.42 11.82
CA GLY A 23 2.12 -5.02 13.24
C GLY A 23 3.28 -4.09 13.65
N ARG A 24 4.35 -4.02 12.86
CA ARG A 24 5.54 -3.20 13.12
C ARG A 24 5.42 -1.83 12.46
N THR A 25 4.96 -1.75 11.22
CA THR A 25 4.89 -0.49 10.47
C THR A 25 3.47 0.04 10.29
N GLY A 26 2.44 -0.77 10.52
CA GLY A 26 1.05 -0.43 10.19
C GLY A 26 0.77 -0.45 8.68
N SER A 27 1.74 -0.82 7.85
CA SER A 27 1.62 -0.78 6.40
C SER A 27 0.74 -1.93 5.91
N SER A 28 -0.25 -1.62 5.09
CA SER A 28 -1.05 -2.62 4.37
C SER A 28 -0.40 -3.01 3.04
N PRO A 29 -0.79 -4.14 2.41
CA PRO A 29 -0.35 -4.51 1.06
C PRO A 29 -0.46 -3.38 0.04
N LEU A 30 -1.45 -2.49 0.20
CA LEU A 30 -1.65 -1.34 -0.67
C LEU A 30 -0.58 -0.26 -0.46
N HIS A 31 -0.09 -0.05 0.77
CA HIS A 31 1.05 0.84 1.05
C HIS A 31 2.31 0.34 0.35
N ASP A 32 2.59 -0.97 0.42
CA ASP A 32 3.76 -1.56 -0.22
C ASP A 32 3.66 -1.49 -1.74
N ALA A 33 2.48 -1.82 -2.31
CA ALA A 33 2.25 -1.71 -3.74
C ALA A 33 2.39 -0.27 -4.24
N ALA A 34 1.95 0.70 -3.44
CA ALA A 34 2.07 2.12 -3.75
C ALA A 34 3.52 2.59 -3.65
N ARG A 35 4.24 2.25 -2.58
CA ARG A 35 5.67 2.57 -2.38
C ARG A 35 6.52 2.05 -3.53
N GLU A 36 6.30 0.81 -3.98
CA GLU A 36 7.08 0.22 -5.07
C GLU A 36 6.61 0.65 -6.48
N GLY A 37 5.52 1.41 -6.59
CA GLY A 37 4.94 1.81 -7.88
C GLY A 37 4.28 0.66 -8.66
N PHE A 38 3.81 -0.39 -7.97
CA PHE A 38 3.16 -1.54 -8.58
C PHE A 38 1.68 -1.28 -8.86
N VAL A 39 1.43 -0.50 -9.92
CA VAL A 39 0.09 -0.08 -10.35
C VAL A 39 -0.87 -1.27 -10.53
N ASP A 40 -0.42 -2.34 -11.20
CA ASP A 40 -1.27 -3.52 -11.43
C ASP A 40 -1.64 -4.25 -10.13
N THR A 41 -0.70 -4.32 -9.19
CA THR A 41 -0.93 -4.94 -7.88
C THR A 41 -1.87 -4.09 -7.02
N ALA A 42 -1.67 -2.76 -7.02
CA ALA A 42 -2.55 -1.82 -6.35
C ALA A 42 -3.98 -1.90 -6.91
N ARG A 43 -4.12 -2.01 -8.24
CA ARG A 43 -5.43 -2.19 -8.88
C ARG A 43 -6.13 -3.47 -8.44
N LEU A 44 -5.41 -4.60 -8.39
CA LEU A 44 -5.97 -5.86 -7.88
C LEU A 44 -6.41 -5.75 -6.42
N LEU A 45 -5.61 -5.12 -5.57
CA LEU A 45 -5.95 -4.95 -4.16
C LEU A 45 -7.25 -4.13 -4.01
N VAL A 46 -7.39 -3.02 -4.74
CA VAL A 46 -8.60 -2.20 -4.73
C VAL A 46 -9.82 -2.95 -5.28
N GLU A 47 -9.65 -3.74 -6.34
CA GLU A 47 -10.70 -4.63 -6.87
C GLU A 47 -11.19 -5.64 -5.82
N HIS A 48 -10.33 -6.02 -4.89
CA HIS A 48 -10.63 -6.93 -3.78
C HIS A 48 -11.01 -6.22 -2.47
N LEU A 49 -11.46 -4.95 -2.52
CA LEU A 49 -11.91 -4.15 -1.37
C LEU A 49 -10.79 -3.73 -0.40
N ALA A 50 -9.56 -3.57 -0.88
CA ALA A 50 -8.53 -2.86 -0.13
C ALA A 50 -8.93 -1.40 0.11
N ASP A 51 -8.70 -0.91 1.31
CA ASP A 51 -8.96 0.47 1.70
C ASP A 51 -7.82 1.40 1.24
N PRO A 52 -8.06 2.29 0.25
CA PRO A 52 -7.07 3.27 -0.20
C PRO A 52 -6.82 4.40 0.79
N GLN A 53 -7.66 4.53 1.82
CA GLN A 53 -7.52 5.51 2.90
C GLN A 53 -6.92 4.92 4.17
N ALA A 54 -6.52 3.65 4.14
CA ALA A 54 -5.79 3.02 5.24
C ALA A 54 -4.58 3.88 5.62
N ARG A 55 -4.31 3.98 6.92
CA ARG A 55 -3.17 4.74 7.44
C ARG A 55 -2.21 3.80 8.14
N ASP A 56 -0.93 3.92 7.81
CA ASP A 56 0.13 3.24 8.53
C ASP A 56 0.45 3.92 9.87
N ASN A 57 1.47 3.42 10.59
CA ASN A 57 1.88 3.99 11.87
C ASN A 57 2.44 5.41 11.75
N ALA A 58 2.91 5.80 10.56
CA ALA A 58 3.34 7.15 10.23
C ALA A 58 2.16 8.07 9.85
N LYS A 59 0.92 7.56 9.91
CA LYS A 59 -0.32 8.24 9.49
C LYS A 59 -0.36 8.55 7.99
N CYS A 60 0.44 7.83 7.21
CA CYS A 60 0.51 7.99 5.77
C CYS A 60 -0.45 7.05 5.08
N ARG A 61 -1.02 7.52 3.97
CA ARG A 61 -1.88 6.71 3.12
C ARG A 61 -1.04 6.05 2.03
N PRO A 62 -1.52 4.96 1.41
CA PRO A 62 -0.87 4.35 0.27
C PRO A 62 -0.52 5.37 -0.82
N VAL A 63 -1.46 6.26 -1.15
CA VAL A 63 -1.27 7.30 -2.17
C VAL A 63 -0.19 8.31 -1.81
N ASP A 64 0.03 8.57 -0.52
CA ASP A 64 1.08 9.48 -0.07
C ASP A 64 2.46 8.84 -0.31
N LEU A 65 2.60 7.53 -0.04
CA LEU A 65 3.82 6.76 -0.30
C LEU A 65 4.13 6.56 -1.79
N ALA A 66 3.11 6.49 -2.66
CA ALA A 66 3.31 6.44 -4.11
C ALA A 66 3.93 7.72 -4.67
N ARG A 67 3.61 8.87 -4.07
CA ARG A 67 4.14 10.17 -4.50
C ARG A 67 5.61 10.34 -4.12
N ASP A 68 6.01 9.83 -2.95
CA ASP A 68 7.41 9.88 -2.49
C ASP A 68 8.39 9.17 -3.42
N ASN A 69 7.94 8.13 -4.14
CA ASN A 69 8.80 7.41 -5.07
C ASN A 69 8.92 8.08 -6.47
N GLY A 70 8.31 9.26 -6.65
CA GLY A 70 8.10 9.88 -7.97
C GLY A 70 8.18 11.42 -8.05
N HIS A 71 8.87 12.09 -7.12
CA HIS A 71 9.01 13.57 -7.03
C HIS A 71 7.83 14.27 -6.33
N ASP A 72 7.97 14.51 -5.03
CA ASP A 72 7.67 15.79 -4.35
C ASP A 72 7.37 15.51 -2.86
N ASP A 73 8.44 15.54 -2.06
CA ASP A 73 8.56 16.00 -0.67
C ASP A 73 7.32 15.96 0.24
N VAL A 74 6.60 14.84 0.28
CA VAL A 74 5.56 14.66 1.28
C VAL A 74 6.06 13.79 2.39
N ASP A 75 6.91 14.43 3.19
CA ASP A 75 7.47 13.93 4.41
C ASP A 75 6.39 13.24 5.26
N CYS A 76 6.34 11.92 5.09
CA CYS A 76 5.57 10.97 5.85
C CYS A 76 6.25 10.69 7.21
N GLY A 77 6.84 11.74 7.80
CA GLY A 77 7.57 11.73 9.06
C GLY A 77 6.71 12.18 10.24
N PRO A 78 7.02 11.71 11.46
CA PRO A 78 6.28 12.10 12.65
C PRO A 78 6.67 13.54 13.01
N PHE A 79 5.66 14.39 13.24
CA PHE A 79 5.78 15.67 13.95
C PHE A 79 6.49 16.84 13.21
N PHE A 80 5.69 17.81 12.78
CA PHE A 80 5.96 19.24 13.03
C PHE A 80 4.65 19.95 13.39
N SER A 81 4.37 20.00 14.69
CA SER A 81 3.90 21.20 15.39
C SER A 81 4.44 21.20 16.80
#